data_AF-A0AB34HJ87-F1
#
_entry.id   AF-A0AB34HJ87-F1
#
_cell.length_a   1.000
_cell.length_b   1.000
_cell.length_c   1.000
_cell.angle_alpha   90.00
_cell.angle_beta   90.00
_cell.angle_gamma   90.00
#
_symmetry.space_group_name_H-M   'P 1'
#
loop_
_entity.id
_entity.type
_entity.pdbx_description
1 polymer ?
#
loop_
_entity_poly.entity_id
_entity_poly.type
_entity_poly.pdbx_seq_one_letter_code
_entity_poly.pdbx_strand_id
1 'polypeptide(L)'
;MMFHMGMYEVGHDDQLSCTVLEMPYQGNMTAVFILPDEGKMKHVEEALGMNTFARWKKLLIRRVTDVFVPRLFITGNHDLKKTLSYLGITKISAEHGDLTRISPRRSLKVGEVVHKATLKMDEKGTEGAAGSGAQTLPMENGMNNLLFLGKIVNPSGR
;
A
#
# COMPACT_ATOMS: atom_id res chain seq x y z
N MET A 1 14.49 -13.45 -6.08
CA MET A 1 14.59 -11.98 -5.97
C MET A 1 14.49 -11.43 -7.39
N MET A 2 13.62 -10.46 -7.63
CA MET A 2 13.51 -9.77 -8.92
C MET A 2 14.57 -8.68 -8.96
N PHE A 3 15.14 -8.43 -10.13
CA PHE A 3 16.16 -7.40 -10.34
C PHE A 3 15.83 -6.59 -11.58
N HIS A 4 15.89 -5.27 -11.46
CA HIS A 4 15.78 -4.36 -12.59
C HIS A 4 16.63 -3.10 -12.35
N MET A 5 17.42 -2.73 -13.35
CA MET A 5 18.13 -1.46 -13.39
C MET A 5 17.33 -0.50 -14.27
N GLY A 6 16.94 0.65 -13.73
CA GLY A 6 16.09 1.59 -14.46
C GLY A 6 16.05 2.98 -13.84
N MET A 7 15.37 3.89 -14.51
CA MET A 7 15.10 5.24 -13.98
C MET A 7 13.88 5.19 -13.06
N TYR A 8 14.11 5.38 -11.76
CA TYR A 8 13.08 5.37 -10.74
C TYR A 8 13.07 6.66 -9.94
N GLU A 9 11.92 6.97 -9.35
CA GLU A 9 11.81 8.01 -8.34
C GLU A 9 12.19 7.42 -6.99
N VAL A 10 13.30 7.88 -6.41
CA VAL A 10 13.85 7.31 -5.18
C VAL A 10 14.47 8.42 -4.32
N GLY A 11 14.39 8.25 -3.01
CA GLY A 11 14.94 9.20 -2.04
C GLY A 11 15.16 8.53 -0.68
N HIS A 12 16.05 9.10 0.13
CA HIS A 12 16.26 8.69 1.51
C HIS A 12 15.70 9.76 2.45
N ASP A 13 14.78 9.39 3.34
CA ASP A 13 14.23 10.29 4.35
C ASP A 13 15.08 10.17 5.62
N ASP A 14 16.04 11.08 5.78
CA ASP A 14 16.93 11.11 6.94
C ASP A 14 16.16 11.31 8.26
N GLN A 15 15.00 11.97 8.21
CA GLN A 15 14.17 12.22 9.40
C GLN A 15 13.57 10.92 9.94
N LEU A 16 13.16 10.01 9.06
CA LEU A 16 12.54 8.74 9.44
C LEU A 16 13.48 7.54 9.31
N SER A 17 14.69 7.75 8.78
CA SER A 17 15.69 6.70 8.52
C SER A 17 15.11 5.59 7.64
N CYS A 18 14.67 5.96 6.43
CA CYS A 18 14.14 5.02 5.46
C CYS A 18 14.39 5.45 4.01
N THR A 19 14.59 4.46 3.14
CA THR A 19 14.59 4.65 1.69
C THR A 19 13.16 4.50 1.14
N VAL A 20 12.74 5.45 0.31
CA VAL A 20 11.46 5.41 -0.38
C VAL A 20 11.71 5.25 -1.88
N LEU A 21 11.04 4.29 -2.49
CA LEU A 21 11.10 4.01 -3.93
C LEU A 21 9.68 4.04 -4.50
N GLU A 22 9.49 4.85 -5.52
CA GLU A 22 8.27 4.89 -6.31
C GLU A 22 8.52 4.23 -7.67
N MET A 23 7.72 3.21 -7.95
CA MET A 23 7.82 2.39 -9.15
C MET A 23 6.48 2.34 -9.86
N PRO A 24 6.41 2.75 -11.15
CA PRO A 24 5.23 2.55 -11.97
C PRO A 24 4.80 1.09 -11.91
N TYR A 25 3.51 0.88 -11.69
CA TYR A 25 2.87 -0.42 -11.76
C TYR A 25 1.95 -0.45 -12.99
N GLN A 26 1.13 -1.48 -13.11
CA GLN A 26 0.28 -1.68 -14.28
C GLN A 26 -0.71 -0.51 -14.49
N GLY A 27 -0.77 0.01 -15.72
CA GLY A 27 -1.66 1.11 -16.09
C GLY A 27 -1.27 2.43 -15.42
N ASN A 28 -2.23 3.05 -14.72
CA ASN A 28 -2.02 4.32 -14.00
C ASN A 28 -1.73 4.11 -12.51
N MET A 29 -1.42 2.87 -12.10
CA MET A 29 -1.10 2.54 -10.72
C MET A 29 0.39 2.73 -10.46
N THR A 30 0.72 3.10 -9.22
CA THR A 30 2.11 3.22 -8.78
C THR A 30 2.29 2.48 -7.46
N ALA A 31 3.37 1.72 -7.35
CA ALA A 31 3.77 1.06 -6.12
C ALA A 31 4.82 1.91 -5.39
N VAL A 32 4.57 2.21 -4.12
CA VAL A 32 5.52 2.90 -3.25
C VAL A 32 6.08 1.89 -2.24
N PHE A 33 7.39 1.66 -2.30
CA PHE A 33 8.12 0.83 -1.36
C PHE A 33 8.82 1.70 -0.34
N ILE A 34 8.70 1.32 0.93
CA ILE A 34 9.34 1.98 2.05
C ILE A 34 10.24 0.93 2.70
N LEU A 35 11.53 1.16 2.66
CA LEU A 35 12.54 0.31 3.26
C LEU A 35 13.16 1.05 4.44
N PRO A 36 12.71 0.77 5.67
CA PRO A 36 13.34 1.32 6.87
C PRO A 36 14.78 0.84 7.01
N ASP A 37 15.63 1.70 7.55
CA ASP A 37 16.95 1.31 8.00
C ASP A 37 16.84 0.30 9.15
N GLU A 38 17.95 -0.37 9.45
CA GLU A 38 18.00 -1.40 10.48
C GLU A 38 17.48 -0.87 11.84
N GLY A 39 16.52 -1.58 12.42
CA GLY A 39 15.90 -1.21 13.69
C GLY A 39 14.92 -0.03 13.63
N LYS A 40 14.66 0.56 12.46
CA LYS A 40 13.82 1.78 12.33
C LYS A 40 12.37 1.52 11.93
N MET A 41 12.00 0.26 11.69
CA MET A 41 10.64 -0.13 11.28
C MET A 41 9.53 0.53 12.10
N LYS A 42 9.57 0.42 13.43
CA LYS A 42 8.53 0.97 14.31
C LYS A 42 8.43 2.50 14.21
N HIS A 43 9.57 3.17 14.11
CA HIS A 43 9.65 4.62 14.00
C HIS A 43 8.99 5.12 12.71
N VAL A 44 9.25 4.43 11.60
CA VAL A 44 8.61 4.71 10.31
C VAL A 44 7.10 4.48 10.41
N GLU A 45 6.65 3.34 10.97
CA GLU A 45 5.23 2.99 11.12
C GLU A 45 4.44 4.02 11.92
N GLU A 46 4.99 4.50 13.05
CA GLU A 46 4.37 5.52 13.90
C GLU A 46 4.25 6.89 13.20
N ALA A 47 5.14 7.17 12.24
CA ALA A 47 5.16 8.41 11.48
C ALA A 47 4.38 8.35 10.15
N LEU A 48 3.81 7.19 9.78
CA LEU A 48 3.05 7.05 8.54
C LEU A 48 1.78 7.90 8.59
N GLY A 49 1.63 8.77 7.60
CA GLY A 49 0.48 9.65 7.47
C GLY A 49 0.56 10.52 6.22
N MET A 50 -0.50 11.31 6.00
CA MET A 50 -0.61 12.15 4.80
C MET A 50 0.54 13.17 4.66
N ASN A 51 0.97 13.77 5.77
CA ASN A 51 2.07 14.73 5.78
C ASN A 51 3.41 14.07 5.43
N THR A 52 3.64 12.85 5.91
CA THR A 52 4.83 12.05 5.58
C THR A 52 4.84 11.69 4.10
N PHE A 53 3.71 11.25 3.55
CA PHE A 53 3.59 10.96 2.12
C PHE A 53 3.82 12.20 1.25
N ALA A 54 3.25 13.35 1.63
CA ALA A 54 3.46 14.62 0.94
C ALA A 54 4.92 15.09 0.98
N ARG A 55 5.64 14.81 2.08
CA ARG A 55 7.08 15.07 2.19
C ARG A 55 7.87 14.15 1.27
N TRP A 56 7.58 12.85 1.28
CA TRP A 56 8.25 11.90 0.40
C TRP A 56 8.09 12.27 -1.08
N LYS A 57 6.90 12.68 -1.51
CA LYS A 57 6.68 13.16 -2.89
C LYS A 57 7.59 14.32 -3.31
N LYS A 58 8.03 15.15 -2.37
CA LYS A 58 8.98 16.26 -2.64
C LYS A 58 10.45 15.82 -2.55
N LEU A 59 10.71 14.75 -1.81
CA LEU A 59 12.04 14.19 -1.56
C LEU A 59 12.52 13.31 -2.72
N LEU A 60 11.60 12.63 -3.41
CA LEU A 60 11.93 11.70 -4.48
C LEU A 60 12.56 12.42 -5.67
N ILE A 61 13.66 11.86 -6.17
CA ILE A 61 14.37 12.36 -7.35
C ILE A 61 14.50 11.20 -8.34
N ARG A 62 14.29 11.49 -9.63
CA ARG A 62 14.41 10.50 -10.70
C ARG A 62 15.89 10.20 -11.00
N ARG A 63 16.33 8.96 -10.77
CA ARG A 63 17.72 8.52 -11.03
C ARG A 63 17.83 7.05 -11.42
N VAL A 64 18.93 6.67 -12.08
CA VAL A 64 19.24 5.27 -12.40
C VAL A 64 19.49 4.54 -11.09
N THR A 65 18.74 3.47 -10.84
CA THR A 65 18.79 2.71 -9.59
C THR A 65 18.72 1.22 -9.88
N ASP A 66 19.58 0.46 -9.22
CA ASP A 66 19.52 -0.99 -9.15
C ASP A 66 18.51 -1.41 -8.09
N VAL A 67 17.39 -1.97 -8.53
CA VAL A 67 16.29 -2.33 -7.63
C VAL A 67 16.19 -3.84 -7.50
N PHE A 68 16.19 -4.31 -6.25
CA PHE A 68 15.95 -5.70 -5.89
C PHE A 68 14.64 -5.80 -5.09
N VAL A 69 13.62 -6.43 -5.67
CA VAL A 69 12.32 -6.62 -5.01
C VAL A 69 12.03 -8.12 -4.93
N PRO A 70 11.60 -8.67 -3.79
CA PRO A 70 11.19 -10.07 -3.74
C PRO A 70 9.92 -10.29 -4.56
N ARG A 71 9.74 -11.52 -5.08
CA ARG A 71 8.40 -11.92 -5.53
C ARG A 71 7.48 -11.90 -4.32
N LEU A 72 6.27 -11.37 -4.49
CA LEU A 72 5.31 -11.28 -3.40
C LEU A 72 4.05 -12.06 -3.76
N PHE A 73 3.60 -12.90 -2.83
CA PHE A 73 2.26 -13.45 -2.83
C PHE A 73 1.69 -13.30 -1.42
N ILE A 74 0.83 -12.31 -1.24
CA ILE A 74 0.31 -11.89 0.06
C ILE A 74 -1.20 -11.98 0.02
N THR A 75 -1.78 -12.66 1.02
CA THR A 75 -3.23 -12.65 1.24
C THR A 75 -3.51 -12.18 2.66
N GLY A 76 -4.35 -11.15 2.79
CA GLY A 76 -4.91 -10.69 4.05
C GLY A 76 -6.36 -11.14 4.17
N ASN A 77 -6.77 -11.63 5.34
CA ASN A 77 -8.15 -11.91 5.68
C ASN A 77 -8.41 -11.37 7.08
N HIS A 78 -9.30 -10.37 7.18
CA HIS A 78 -9.54 -9.64 8.41
C HIS A 78 -11.03 -9.61 8.74
N ASP A 79 -11.35 -10.01 9.97
CA ASP A 79 -12.63 -9.66 10.60
C ASP A 79 -12.57 -8.18 11.00
N LEU A 80 -13.18 -7.34 10.16
CA LEU A 80 -13.19 -5.90 10.35
C LEU A 80 -14.02 -5.49 11.56
N LYS A 81 -14.90 -6.34 12.12
CA LYS A 81 -15.66 -5.96 13.30
C LYS A 81 -14.75 -5.59 14.47
N LYS A 82 -13.69 -6.37 14.69
CA LYS A 82 -12.68 -6.11 15.72
C LYS A 82 -11.84 -4.88 15.36
N THR A 83 -11.36 -4.80 14.12
CA THR A 83 -10.53 -3.69 13.64
C THR A 83 -11.26 -2.35 13.73
N LEU A 84 -12.50 -2.28 13.26
CA LEU A 84 -13.36 -1.10 13.34
C LEU A 84 -13.64 -0.72 14.79
N SER A 85 -13.78 -1.69 15.70
CA SER A 85 -13.94 -1.43 17.13
C SER A 85 -12.71 -0.75 17.74
N TYR A 86 -11.48 -1.17 17.37
CA TYR A 86 -10.25 -0.47 17.77
C TYR A 86 -10.19 0.97 17.26
N LEU A 87 -10.85 1.27 16.13
CA LEU A 87 -11.00 2.62 15.59
C LEU A 87 -12.19 3.39 16.20
N GLY A 88 -12.87 2.84 17.21
CA GLY A 88 -14.03 3.45 17.87
C GLY A 88 -15.36 3.27 17.12
N ILE A 89 -15.38 2.55 16.00
CA ILE A 89 -16.57 2.28 15.20
C ILE A 89 -17.25 1.01 15.75
N THR A 90 -18.03 1.19 16.82
CA THR A 90 -18.71 0.08 17.53
C THR A 90 -20.22 0.10 17.36
N LYS A 91 -20.81 1.30 17.19
CA LYS A 91 -22.28 1.50 17.16
C LYS A 91 -22.98 0.70 16.05
N ILE A 92 -22.35 0.52 14.90
CA ILE A 92 -22.94 -0.17 13.75
C ILE A 92 -23.18 -1.67 13.99
N SER A 93 -22.40 -2.27 14.90
CA SER A 93 -22.53 -3.67 15.30
C SER A 93 -23.22 -3.85 16.66
N ALA A 94 -23.53 -2.76 17.35
CA ALA A 94 -24.28 -2.79 18.60
C ALA A 94 -25.74 -3.17 18.34
N GLU A 95 -26.39 -3.75 19.35
CA GLU A 95 -27.81 -4.12 19.27
C GLU A 95 -28.75 -2.91 19.11
N HIS A 96 -28.27 -1.72 19.48
CA HIS A 96 -28.95 -0.43 19.33
C HIS A 96 -28.31 0.45 18.24
N GLY A 97 -27.68 -0.15 17.22
CA GLY A 97 -27.19 0.59 16.07
C GLY A 97 -28.34 1.28 15.32
N ASP A 98 -28.18 2.58 15.02
CA ASP A 98 -29.18 3.29 14.23
C ASP A 98 -29.03 2.97 12.74
N LEU A 99 -29.75 1.93 12.31
CA LEU A 99 -29.88 1.52 10.91
C LEU A 99 -31.32 1.72 10.40
N THR A 100 -32.06 2.67 11.00
CA THR A 100 -33.48 2.93 10.68
C THR A 100 -33.69 3.39 9.24
N ARG A 101 -32.70 4.05 8.63
CA ARG A 101 -32.73 4.42 7.21
C ARG A 101 -32.64 3.22 6.26
N ILE A 102 -32.16 2.06 6.72
CA ILE A 102 -32.14 0.81 5.95
C ILE A 102 -33.47 0.07 6.16
N SER A 103 -33.91 -0.06 7.41
CA SER A 103 -35.21 -0.66 7.73
C SER A 103 -35.90 0.11 8.87
N PRO A 104 -36.94 0.90 8.58
CA PRO A 104 -37.60 1.71 9.62
C PRO A 104 -38.37 0.89 10.66
N ARG A 105 -38.73 -0.36 10.34
CA ARG A 105 -39.64 -1.21 11.15
C ARG A 105 -38.94 -2.35 11.87
N ARG A 106 -37.64 -2.55 11.66
CA ARG A 106 -36.86 -3.64 12.29
C ARG A 106 -35.59 -3.07 12.89
N SER A 107 -35.26 -3.47 14.12
CA SER A 107 -33.94 -3.21 14.67
C SER A 107 -32.92 -4.05 13.91
N LEU A 108 -31.94 -3.40 13.28
CA LEU A 108 -30.87 -4.05 12.53
C LEU A 108 -29.52 -3.78 13.20
N LYS A 109 -28.58 -4.71 13.01
CA LYS A 109 -27.18 -4.54 13.36
C LYS A 109 -26.30 -5.22 12.33
N VAL A 110 -25.06 -4.75 12.18
CA VAL A 110 -24.06 -5.42 11.36
C VAL A 110 -23.49 -6.62 12.13
N GLY A 111 -23.78 -7.83 11.62
CA GLY A 111 -23.36 -9.09 12.21
C GLY A 111 -21.85 -9.34 12.07
N GLU A 112 -21.42 -9.60 10.83
CA GLU A 112 -20.03 -9.86 10.46
C GLU A 112 -19.58 -8.90 9.35
N VAL A 113 -18.30 -8.52 9.38
CA VAL A 113 -17.66 -7.71 8.34
C VAL A 113 -16.32 -8.35 8.03
N VAL A 114 -16.16 -8.87 6.82
CA VAL A 114 -14.93 -9.55 6.40
C VAL A 114 -14.29 -8.79 5.25
N HIS A 115 -12.99 -8.52 5.37
CA HIS A 115 -12.18 -7.95 4.30
C HIS A 115 -11.07 -8.92 3.91
N LYS A 116 -11.08 -9.33 2.64
CA LYS A 116 -10.07 -10.20 2.06
C LYS A 116 -9.41 -9.48 0.89
N ALA A 117 -8.09 -9.47 0.88
CA ALA A 117 -7.27 -8.87 -0.18
C ALA A 117 -6.13 -9.82 -0.55
N THR A 118 -5.81 -9.90 -1.83
CA THR A 118 -4.68 -10.69 -2.33
C THR A 118 -3.86 -9.84 -3.28
N LEU A 119 -2.55 -9.82 -3.07
CA LEU A 119 -1.57 -9.14 -3.90
C LEU A 119 -0.54 -10.15 -4.39
N LYS A 120 -0.34 -10.18 -5.71
CA LYS A 120 0.70 -10.97 -6.37
C LYS A 120 1.60 -10.02 -7.16
N MET A 121 2.91 -10.14 -6.97
CA MET A 121 3.93 -9.37 -7.69
C MET A 121 5.04 -10.32 -8.15
N ASP A 122 5.28 -10.34 -9.45
CA ASP A 122 6.32 -11.14 -10.11
C ASP A 122 7.03 -10.33 -11.21
N GLU A 123 8.10 -10.87 -11.81
CA GLU A 123 8.96 -10.15 -12.77
C GLU A 123 8.24 -9.78 -14.04
N LYS A 124 7.12 -10.46 -14.35
CA LYS A 124 6.37 -10.18 -15.56
C LYS A 124 5.52 -8.93 -15.42
N GLY A 125 5.23 -8.48 -14.19
CA GLY A 125 4.41 -7.30 -13.93
C GLY A 125 3.25 -7.19 -14.90
N THR A 126 2.49 -8.27 -15.09
CA THR A 126 1.50 -8.42 -16.18
C THR A 126 2.08 -8.21 -17.59
N GLU A 127 2.39 -9.33 -18.24
CA GLU A 127 2.74 -9.50 -19.67
C GLU A 127 3.95 -8.70 -20.20
N GLY A 128 4.97 -9.47 -20.63
CA GLY A 128 6.18 -8.94 -21.22
C GLY A 128 5.92 -8.13 -22.48
N ALA A 129 6.45 -6.91 -22.49
CA ALA A 129 7.06 -6.34 -23.67
C ALA A 129 8.53 -6.09 -23.35
N ALA A 130 9.37 -7.03 -23.74
CA ALA A 130 10.76 -6.72 -24.03
C ALA A 130 10.75 -5.63 -25.12
N GLY A 131 11.28 -4.46 -24.78
CA GLY A 131 11.47 -3.37 -25.71
C GLY A 131 12.38 -2.36 -25.06
N SER A 132 13.66 -2.36 -25.43
CA SER A 132 14.54 -1.22 -25.22
C SER A 132 13.83 0.03 -25.76
N GLY A 133 13.36 0.86 -24.85
CA GLY A 133 12.61 2.06 -25.18
C GLY A 133 12.47 2.90 -23.93
N ALA A 134 13.12 4.07 -23.92
CA ALA A 134 12.92 5.06 -22.89
C ALA A 134 11.44 5.42 -22.83
N GLN A 135 10.74 4.95 -21.81
CA GLN A 135 9.35 5.33 -21.57
C GLN A 135 9.33 6.59 -20.71
N THR A 136 9.27 7.75 -21.37
CA THR A 136 8.69 8.94 -20.77
C THR A 136 7.18 8.83 -20.90
N LEU A 137 6.54 8.13 -19.97
CA LEU A 137 5.09 8.25 -19.80
C LEU A 137 4.83 9.45 -18.87
N PRO A 138 3.99 10.41 -19.28
CA PRO A 138 3.47 11.39 -18.34
C PRO A 138 2.59 10.64 -17.34
N MET A 139 3.03 10.60 -16.08
CA MET A 139 2.16 10.16 -14.98
C MET A 139 1.14 11.28 -14.74
N GLU A 140 -0.08 11.12 -15.26
CA GLU A 140 -1.20 11.91 -14.77
C GLU A 140 -1.39 11.60 -13.28
N ASN A 141 -1.37 12.64 -12.44
CA ASN A 141 -1.77 12.58 -11.03
C ASN A 141 -3.29 12.29 -10.94
N GLY A 142 -3.69 11.07 -11.29
CA GLY A 142 -5.02 10.55 -11.05
C GLY A 142 -5.19 10.32 -9.55
N MET A 143 -6.33 10.77 -9.01
CA MET A 143 -6.82 10.62 -7.63
C MET A 143 -5.89 9.84 -6.69
N ASN A 144 -5.28 10.52 -5.71
CA ASN A 144 -4.40 9.96 -4.66
C ASN A 144 -5.14 8.97 -3.72
N ASN A 145 -5.60 7.86 -4.27
CA ASN A 145 -6.34 6.84 -3.56
C ASN A 145 -5.41 5.66 -3.26
N LEU A 146 -5.26 5.34 -1.97
CA LEU A 146 -4.50 4.20 -1.52
C LEU A 146 -5.29 2.91 -1.81
N LEU A 147 -4.85 2.14 -2.81
CA LEU A 147 -5.51 0.89 -3.21
C LEU A 147 -5.17 -0.27 -2.28
N PHE A 148 -3.90 -0.38 -1.90
CA PHE A 148 -3.39 -1.41 -1.00
C PHE A 148 -2.34 -0.81 -0.07
N LEU A 149 -2.32 -1.30 1.17
CA LEU A 149 -1.27 -1.03 2.15
C LEU A 149 -0.90 -2.35 2.82
N GLY A 150 0.39 -2.60 3.00
CA GLY A 150 0.86 -3.82 3.62
C GLY A 150 2.27 -3.68 4.17
N LYS A 151 2.58 -4.55 5.13
CA LYS A 151 3.92 -4.71 5.70
C LYS A 151 4.43 -6.11 5.33
N ILE A 152 5.58 -6.17 4.66
CA ILE A 152 6.24 -7.43 4.32
C ILE A 152 7.33 -7.68 5.36
N VAL A 153 7.12 -8.67 6.25
CA VAL A 153 8.12 -9.09 7.25
C VAL A 153 8.92 -10.31 6.81
N ASN A 154 8.34 -11.18 5.99
CA ASN A 154 9.02 -12.31 5.39
C ASN A 154 8.40 -12.60 4.02
N PRO A 155 9.12 -12.38 2.91
CA PRO A 155 8.60 -12.58 1.56
C PRO A 155 8.57 -14.06 1.12
N SER A 156 8.88 -15.03 1.98
CA SER A 156 8.78 -16.47 1.65
C SER A 156 7.32 -16.96 1.61
N GLY A 157 6.52 -16.43 0.69
CA GLY A 157 5.33 -17.09 0.18
C GLY A 157 5.75 -17.97 -1.00
N ARG A 158 5.41 -19.26 -0.95
CA ARG A 158 5.63 -20.20 -2.06
C ARG A 158 5.04 -19.68 -3.37
#